data_AF-A0A8T2IL78-F1
#
_entry.id   AF-A0A8T2IL78-F1
#
_cell.length_a   1.000
_cell.length_b   1.000
_cell.length_c   1.000
_cell.angle_alpha   90.00
_cell.angle_beta   90.00
_cell.angle_gamma   90.00
#
_symmetry.space_group_name_H-M   'P 1'
#
loop_
_entity.id
_entity.type
_entity.pdbx_description
1 polymer ?
#
loop_
_entity_poly.entity_id
_entity_poly.type
_entity_poly.pdbx_seq_one_letter_code
_entity_poly.pdbx_strand_id
1 'polypeptide(L)'
;KNHPHPGTPYSGTSRTAYLPNNKEGQEVLRLLRRAFDQKLIFTIGRSRTTGAENTVTWNDIHHKTSMFSGSFGYPDPDYLKRVRDELKAKGIE
;
A
#
# COMPACT_ATOMS: atom_id res chain seq x y z
N LYS A 1 14.24 -16.30 3.46
CA LYS A 1 13.92 -17.03 2.20
C LYS A 1 12.48 -16.72 1.74
N ASN A 2 11.97 -15.51 1.99
CA ASN A 2 10.52 -15.25 1.96
C ASN A 2 10.07 -14.48 0.70
N HIS A 3 10.92 -14.42 -0.33
CA HIS A 3 10.59 -13.83 -1.63
C HIS A 3 10.43 -14.95 -2.67
N PRO A 4 9.64 -14.72 -3.74
CA PRO A 4 9.39 -15.73 -4.77
C PRO A 4 10.66 -16.33 -5.40
N HIS A 5 11.72 -15.52 -5.53
CA HIS A 5 13.01 -15.95 -6.09
C HIS A 5 14.17 -15.59 -5.13
N PRO A 6 14.46 -16.45 -4.12
CA PRO A 6 15.54 -16.19 -3.17
C PRO A 6 16.92 -16.08 -3.85
N GLY A 7 17.69 -15.04 -3.54
CA GLY A 7 19.02 -14.81 -4.11
C GLY A 7 19.02 -13.97 -5.39
N THR A 8 17.86 -13.75 -6.01
CA THR A 8 17.72 -12.91 -7.20
C THR A 8 17.56 -11.42 -6.80
N PRO A 9 18.29 -10.49 -7.44
CA PRO A 9 18.07 -9.06 -7.25
C PRO A 9 16.64 -8.64 -7.66
N TYR A 10 16.10 -7.63 -7.00
CA TYR A 10 14.83 -7.02 -7.36
C TYR A 10 14.99 -5.51 -7.59
N SER A 11 14.13 -4.95 -8.43
CA SER A 11 14.12 -3.50 -8.65
C SER A 11 13.44 -2.78 -7.48
N GLY A 12 14.11 -1.76 -6.94
CA GLY A 12 13.57 -0.87 -5.91
C GLY A 12 12.44 0.02 -6.42
N THR A 13 11.86 0.82 -5.54
CA THR A 13 10.74 1.70 -5.90
C THR A 13 10.62 2.93 -5.01
N SER A 14 9.94 3.96 -5.52
CA SER A 14 9.50 5.12 -4.75
C SER A 14 8.04 5.40 -5.06
N ARG A 15 7.24 5.69 -4.02
CA ARG A 15 5.79 5.88 -4.12
C ARG A 15 5.35 7.00 -3.17
N THR A 16 4.48 7.87 -3.66
CA THR A 16 3.80 8.90 -2.87
C THR A 16 2.32 8.54 -2.77
N ALA A 17 1.76 8.64 -1.56
CA ALA A 17 0.35 8.40 -1.31
C ALA A 17 -0.28 9.57 -0.54
N TYR A 18 -1.59 9.73 -0.69
CA TYR A 18 -2.33 10.88 -0.20
C TYR A 18 -3.49 10.48 0.72
N LEU A 19 -3.59 11.15 1.86
CA LEU A 19 -4.69 11.05 2.81
C LEU A 19 -5.23 12.45 3.09
N PRO A 20 -6.55 12.60 3.34
CA PRO A 20 -7.08 13.87 3.82
C PRO A 20 -6.51 14.17 5.21
N ASN A 21 -6.14 15.42 5.45
CA ASN A 21 -5.66 15.86 6.76
C ASN A 21 -6.83 16.14 7.71
N ASN A 22 -7.57 15.08 8.06
CA ASN A 22 -8.66 15.10 9.04
C ASN A 22 -8.45 13.98 10.08
N LYS A 23 -9.34 13.89 11.08
CA LYS A 23 -9.22 12.91 12.18
C LYS A 23 -9.07 11.47 11.67
N GLU A 24 -9.90 11.08 10.70
CA GLU A 24 -9.87 9.72 10.15
C GLU A 24 -8.62 9.45 9.31
N GLY A 25 -8.18 10.40 8.48
CA GLY A 25 -6.96 10.27 7.71
C GLY A 25 -5.71 10.19 8.57
N GLN A 26 -5.65 10.95 9.68
CA GLN A 26 -4.56 10.87 10.65
C GLN A 26 -4.52 9.52 11.39
N GLU A 27 -5.68 8.95 11.70
CA GLU A 27 -5.75 7.59 12.26
C GLU A 27 -5.22 6.55 11.27
N VAL A 28 -5.67 6.60 10.00
CA VAL A 28 -5.18 5.71 8.94
C VAL A 28 -3.66 5.87 8.75
N LEU A 29 -3.13 7.10 8.80
CA LEU A 29 -1.68 7.33 8.72
C LEU A 29 -0.93 6.61 9.85
N ARG A 30 -1.44 6.62 11.09
CA ARG A 30 -0.84 5.90 12.22
C ARG A 30 -0.82 4.39 11.97
N LEU A 31 -1.90 3.83 11.43
CA LEU A 31 -1.99 2.40 11.11
C LEU A 31 -1.04 2.02 9.97
N LEU A 32 -0.97 2.82 8.91
CA LEU A 32 -0.04 2.60 7.80
C LEU A 32 1.42 2.63 8.26
N ARG A 33 1.78 3.52 9.19
CA ARG A 33 3.12 3.54 9.80
C ARG A 33 3.41 2.21 10.53
N ARG A 34 2.47 1.73 11.35
CA ARG A 34 2.60 0.42 12.02
C ARG A 34 2.72 -0.73 11.02
N ALA A 35 1.93 -0.74 9.95
CA ALA A 35 2.03 -1.73 8.89
C ALA A 35 3.39 -1.66 8.17
N PHE A 36 3.95 -0.46 7.99
CA PHE A 36 5.29 -0.28 7.42
C PHE A 36 6.37 -0.86 8.34
N ASP A 37 6.31 -0.57 9.64
CA ASP A 37 7.25 -1.09 10.64
C ASP A 37 7.21 -2.62 10.73
N GLN A 38 6.03 -3.21 10.51
CA GLN A 38 5.82 -4.65 10.44
C GLN A 38 6.10 -5.26 9.05
N LYS A 39 6.64 -4.48 8.10
CA LYS A 39 7.01 -4.92 6.74
C LYS A 39 5.82 -5.42 5.90
N LEU A 40 4.63 -4.86 6.13
CA LEU A 40 3.37 -5.28 5.50
C LEU A 40 2.92 -4.38 4.34
N ILE A 41 3.51 -3.20 4.12
CA ILE A 41 3.09 -2.30 3.03
C ILE A 41 3.48 -2.82 1.65
N PHE A 42 4.67 -3.42 1.55
CA PHE A 42 5.26 -3.86 0.29
C PHE A 42 5.66 -5.33 0.34
N THR A 43 5.73 -5.95 -0.82
CA THR A 43 6.30 -7.28 -1.04
C THR A 43 7.07 -7.34 -2.35
N ILE A 44 7.88 -8.37 -2.56
CA ILE A 44 8.55 -8.63 -3.84
C ILE A 44 7.69 -9.60 -4.64
N GLY A 45 7.35 -9.22 -5.88
CA GLY A 45 6.52 -10.05 -6.74
C GLY A 45 6.37 -9.49 -8.14
N ARG A 46 5.26 -9.86 -8.78
CA ARG A 46 4.88 -9.40 -10.10
C ARG A 46 3.98 -8.17 -10.00
N SER A 47 4.41 -7.07 -10.62
CA SER A 47 3.61 -5.85 -10.74
C SER A 47 2.35 -6.12 -11.58
N ARG A 48 1.18 -5.90 -10.98
CA ARG A 48 -0.11 -6.11 -11.68
C ARG A 48 -0.33 -5.09 -12.80
N THR A 49 0.25 -3.90 -12.70
CA THR A 49 0.05 -2.81 -13.67
C THR A 49 0.99 -2.91 -14.86
N THR A 50 2.24 -3.34 -14.64
CA THR A 50 3.28 -3.37 -15.68
C THR A 50 3.65 -4.78 -16.11
N GLY A 51 3.24 -5.82 -15.38
CA GLY A 51 3.62 -7.20 -15.61
C GLY A 51 5.06 -7.55 -15.19
N ALA A 52 5.86 -6.57 -14.75
CA ALA A 52 7.25 -6.77 -14.37
C ALA A 52 7.39 -7.70 -13.16
N GLU A 53 8.30 -8.67 -13.25
CA GLU A 53 8.64 -9.59 -12.15
C GLU A 53 9.81 -9.08 -11.33
N ASN A 54 10.05 -9.70 -10.16
CA ASN A 54 11.14 -9.34 -9.24
C ASN A 54 11.19 -7.84 -8.94
N THR A 55 10.04 -7.25 -8.61
CA THR A 55 9.94 -5.83 -8.28
C THR A 55 9.16 -5.61 -6.98
N VAL A 56 9.40 -4.48 -6.33
CA VAL A 56 8.64 -4.06 -5.16
C VAL A 56 7.20 -3.70 -5.60
N THR A 57 6.23 -4.35 -4.98
CA THR A 57 4.79 -4.20 -5.25
C THR A 57 4.02 -3.93 -3.96
N TRP A 58 2.82 -3.37 -4.08
CA TRP A 58 1.90 -3.22 -2.95
C TRP A 58 1.47 -4.59 -2.41
N ASN A 59 1.33 -4.72 -1.09
CA ASN A 59 0.97 -5.96 -0.43
C ASN A 59 -0.49 -5.94 0.09
N ASP A 60 -1.43 -5.78 -0.84
CA ASP A 60 -2.90 -5.76 -0.63
C ASP A 60 -3.45 -4.65 0.28
N ILE A 61 -2.64 -3.64 0.62
CA ILE A 61 -3.09 -2.42 1.29
C ILE A 61 -3.11 -1.30 0.25
N HIS A 62 -4.31 -0.90 -0.16
CA HIS A 62 -4.48 0.07 -1.24
C HIS A 62 -4.11 1.47 -0.78
N HIS A 63 -3.33 2.16 -1.61
CA HIS A 63 -2.92 3.55 -1.39
C HIS A 63 -3.48 4.43 -2.51
N LYS A 64 -3.90 5.65 -2.16
CA LYS A 64 -4.24 6.69 -3.13
C LYS A 64 -2.98 7.39 -3.62
N THR A 65 -2.56 7.12 -4.85
CA THR A 65 -1.35 7.70 -5.45
C THR A 65 -1.62 8.93 -6.34
N SER A 66 -2.88 9.40 -6.38
CA SER A 66 -3.28 10.64 -7.02
C SER A 66 -4.15 11.47 -6.07
N MET A 67 -3.96 12.79 -6.06
CA MET A 67 -4.86 13.71 -5.35
C MET A 67 -6.17 13.95 -6.12
N PHE A 68 -6.17 13.73 -7.43
CA PHE A 68 -7.28 14.03 -8.33
C PHE A 68 -7.99 12.75 -8.82
N SER A 69 -9.07 12.91 -9.57
CA SER A 69 -9.91 11.82 -10.07
C SER A 69 -9.13 10.74 -10.82
N GLY A 70 -9.60 9.49 -10.73
CA GLY A 70 -9.03 8.32 -11.39
C GLY A 70 -8.98 7.11 -10.48
N SER A 71 -8.55 5.96 -11.00
CA SER A 71 -8.61 4.67 -10.31
C SER A 71 -7.90 4.63 -8.95
N PHE A 72 -6.91 5.50 -8.74
CA PHE A 72 -6.11 5.58 -7.52
C PHE A 72 -6.15 6.96 -6.85
N GLY A 73 -7.19 7.77 -7.10
CA GLY A 73 -7.32 9.11 -6.54
C GLY A 73 -8.68 9.44 -5.95
N TYR A 74 -8.91 10.72 -5.66
CA TYR A 74 -10.12 11.24 -5.00
C TYR A 74 -11.05 11.94 -6.01
N PRO A 75 -12.37 12.06 -5.75
CA PRO A 75 -13.09 11.59 -4.56
C PRO A 75 -13.28 10.07 -4.54
N ASP A 76 -13.18 9.48 -3.35
CA ASP A 76 -13.53 8.09 -3.05
C ASP A 76 -14.02 8.06 -1.60
N PRO A 77 -15.34 8.16 -1.37
CA PRO A 77 -15.91 8.29 -0.03
C PRO A 77 -15.67 7.06 0.85
N ASP A 78 -15.49 5.89 0.24
CA ASP A 78 -15.34 4.61 0.95
C ASP A 78 -13.87 4.23 1.21
N TYR A 79 -12.92 4.99 0.66
CA TYR A 79 -11.50 4.65 0.74
C TYR A 79 -10.98 4.48 2.16
N LEU A 80 -11.27 5.42 3.07
CA LEU A 80 -10.76 5.36 4.44
C LEU A 80 -11.33 4.17 5.22
N LYS A 81 -12.57 3.76 4.93
CA LYS A 81 -13.15 2.53 5.48
C LYS A 81 -12.43 1.31 4.91
N ARG A 82 -12.31 1.23 3.57
CA ARG A 82 -11.68 0.10 2.88
C ARG A 82 -10.24 -0.15 3.32
N VAL A 83 -9.42 0.91 3.41
CA VAL A 83 -8.02 0.73 3.82
C VAL A 83 -7.88 0.29 5.28
N ARG A 84 -8.81 0.69 6.17
CA ARG A 84 -8.87 0.17 7.55
C ARG A 84 -9.21 -1.32 7.56
N ASP A 85 -10.19 -1.74 6.75
CA ASP A 85 -10.57 -3.16 6.63
C ASP A 85 -9.38 -4.01 6.12
N GLU A 86 -8.61 -3.50 5.15
CA GLU A 86 -7.40 -4.15 4.62
C GLU A 86 -6.27 -4.22 5.66
N LEU A 87 -6.06 -3.15 6.43
CA LEU A 87 -5.12 -3.11 7.54
C LEU A 87 -5.50 -4.12 8.64
N LYS A 88 -6.78 -4.18 8.99
CA LYS A 88 -7.32 -5.13 9.96
C LYS A 88 -7.13 -6.57 9.50
N ALA A 89 -7.36 -6.86 8.22
CA ALA A 89 -7.11 -8.18 7.64
C ALA A 89 -5.63 -8.61 7.70
N LYS A 90 -4.71 -7.64 7.79
CA LYS A 90 -3.26 -7.87 8.00
C LYS A 90 -2.86 -7.81 9.49
N GLY A 91 -3.82 -7.72 10.42
CA GLY A 91 -3.58 -7.70 11.87
C GLY A 91 -3.22 -6.32 12.46
N ILE A 92 -3.57 -5.23 11.77
CA ILE A 92 -3.27 -3.86 12.21
C ILE A 92 -4.56 -3.12 12.60
N GLU A 93 -4.68 -2.77 13.90
CA GLU A 93 -5.79 -2.02 14.53
C GLU A 93 -5.25 -1.11 15.64
#